data_AF-A0A4Y2VY75-F1
#
_entry.id   AF-A0A4Y2VY75-F1
#
_cell.length_a   1.000
_cell.length_b   1.000
_cell.length_c   1.000
_cell.angle_alpha   90.00
_cell.angle_beta   90.00
_cell.angle_gamma   90.00
#
_symmetry.space_group_name_H-M   'P 1'
#
loop_
_entity.id
_entity.type
_entity.pdbx_description
1 polymer ?
#
loop_
_entity_poly.entity_id
_entity_poly.type
_entity_poly.pdbx_seq_one_letter_code
_entity_poly.pdbx_strand_id
1 'polypeptide(L)'
;MMEVYQRLGISKRHTLSFNPQGNGLVERLNKTLIDTLSHLVSETQEDWCQHLPLALMAFRNAYHRTVEETPAFLLYGRDPVMPYDLIFSDPVRTYSDTPSYAHQLVNRLQSTYTLVKNNLEKSADEIQKHQKPFPKSKQICVGNLVYLHTPKIKLHTSKKLAKQNQGPFRVVKQNSLVSFEIQHINQPSNKQTVHVNRLVKVVEREREKERELVVDVSSKLNFYKIAFL
;
A
#
# COMPACT_ATOMS: atom_id res chain seq x y z
N MET A 1 16.62 -14.73 -6.93
CA MET A 1 16.16 -13.38 -6.50
C MET A 1 16.70 -12.95 -5.15
N MET A 2 16.52 -13.72 -4.05
CA MET A 2 17.09 -13.33 -2.74
C MET A 2 18.62 -13.19 -2.76
N GLU A 3 19.29 -14.07 -3.49
CA GLU A 3 20.75 -14.01 -3.68
C GLU A 3 21.21 -12.69 -4.35
N VAL A 4 20.45 -12.20 -5.34
CA VAL A 4 20.76 -10.93 -6.02
C VAL A 4 20.66 -9.76 -5.03
N TYR A 5 19.62 -9.74 -4.20
CA TYR A 5 19.48 -8.71 -3.17
C TYR A 5 20.60 -8.74 -2.14
N GLN A 6 21.02 -9.93 -1.71
CA GLN A 6 22.15 -10.07 -0.77
C GLN A 6 23.46 -9.56 -1.38
N ARG A 7 23.76 -9.90 -2.63
CA ARG A 7 24.98 -9.44 -3.32
C ARG A 7 25.01 -7.92 -3.52
N LEU A 8 23.84 -7.29 -3.73
CA LEU A 8 23.72 -5.85 -3.91
C LEU A 8 23.51 -5.08 -2.60
N GLY A 9 23.48 -5.75 -1.44
CA GLY A 9 23.21 -5.11 -0.15
C GLY A 9 21.79 -4.55 0.01
N ILE A 10 20.82 -5.06 -0.76
CA ILE A 10 19.44 -4.56 -0.80
C ILE A 10 18.59 -5.29 0.25
N SER A 11 17.94 -4.53 1.14
CA SER A 11 16.94 -5.07 2.07
C SER A 11 15.56 -5.10 1.43
N LYS A 12 15.02 -6.29 1.20
CA LYS A 12 13.67 -6.46 0.64
C LYS A 12 12.60 -6.25 1.72
N ARG A 13 11.69 -5.30 1.48
CA ARG A 13 10.51 -5.07 2.32
C ARG A 13 9.24 -5.49 1.58
N HIS A 14 8.32 -6.10 2.30
CA HIS A 14 7.03 -6.55 1.78
C HIS A 14 5.91 -5.70 2.34
N THR A 15 4.98 -5.29 1.47
CA THR A 15 3.70 -4.72 1.88
C THR A 15 2.70 -5.81 2.20
N LEU A 16 1.67 -5.45 2.97
CA LEU A 16 0.59 -6.37 3.29
C LEU A 16 -0.11 -6.86 2.02
N SER A 17 -0.47 -8.15 2.02
CA SER A 17 -1.12 -8.78 0.89
C SER A 17 -2.45 -8.08 0.54
N PHE A 18 -2.68 -7.84 -0.75
CA PHE A 18 -3.85 -7.15 -1.28
C PHE A 18 -4.07 -5.75 -0.69
N ASN A 19 -2.98 -5.03 -0.38
CA ASN A 19 -3.04 -3.66 0.10
C ASN A 19 -2.25 -2.71 -0.84
N PRO A 20 -2.79 -2.33 -2.00
CA PRO A 20 -2.11 -1.41 -2.93
C PRO A 20 -1.83 -0.04 -2.29
N GLN A 21 -2.61 0.36 -1.28
CA GLN A 21 -2.37 1.58 -0.50
C GLN A 21 -0.97 1.61 0.12
N GLY A 22 -0.40 0.44 0.48
CA GLY A 22 0.95 0.33 1.02
C GLY A 22 2.05 0.73 0.02
N ASN A 23 1.77 0.63 -1.28
CA ASN A 23 2.65 1.05 -2.37
C ASN A 23 2.10 2.29 -3.10
N GLY A 24 1.28 3.10 -2.43
CA GLY A 24 0.48 4.15 -3.07
C GLY A 24 1.26 5.22 -3.84
N LEU A 25 2.57 5.41 -3.60
CA LEU A 25 3.40 6.29 -4.42
C LEU A 25 3.65 5.71 -5.82
N VAL A 26 4.02 4.43 -5.89
CA VAL A 26 4.25 3.72 -7.16
C VAL A 26 2.93 3.54 -7.91
N GLU A 27 1.84 3.21 -7.22
CA GLU A 27 0.53 3.09 -7.85
C GLU A 27 0.04 4.43 -8.43
N ARG A 28 0.31 5.54 -7.75
CA ARG A 28 0.02 6.89 -8.29
C ARG A 28 0.87 7.22 -9.51
N LEU A 29 2.17 6.90 -9.47
CA LEU A 29 3.05 7.03 -10.64
C LEU A 29 2.53 6.22 -11.82
N ASN A 30 2.18 4.94 -11.60
CA ASN A 30 1.65 4.07 -12.65
C ASN A 30 0.40 4.67 -13.29
N LYS A 31 -0.51 5.19 -12.47
CA LYS A 31 -1.69 5.91 -12.98
C LYS A 31 -1.29 7.09 -13.86
N THR A 32 -0.41 7.97 -13.38
CA THR A 32 0.06 9.13 -14.16
C THR A 32 0.72 8.72 -15.47
N LEU A 33 1.53 7.65 -15.48
CA LEU A 33 2.17 7.14 -16.70
C LEU A 33 1.17 6.56 -17.69
N ILE A 34 0.16 5.82 -17.22
CA ILE A 34 -0.89 5.30 -18.09
C ILE A 34 -1.70 6.47 -18.68
N ASP A 35 -2.05 7.45 -17.85
CA ASP A 35 -2.78 8.64 -18.27
C ASP A 35 -1.96 9.41 -19.33
N THR A 36 -0.66 9.64 -19.14
CA THR A 36 0.17 10.33 -20.14
C THR A 36 0.33 9.53 -21.43
N LEU A 37 0.58 8.22 -21.33
CA LEU A 37 0.69 7.33 -22.49
C LEU A 37 -0.61 7.30 -23.30
N SER A 38 -1.78 7.33 -22.65
CA SER A 38 -3.07 7.30 -23.35
C SER A 38 -3.27 8.47 -24.32
N HIS A 39 -2.53 9.58 -24.14
CA HIS A 39 -2.56 10.74 -25.04
C HIS A 39 -1.49 10.67 -26.15
N LEU A 40 -0.46 9.85 -26.00
CA LEU A 40 0.67 9.76 -26.94
C LEU A 40 0.53 8.59 -27.93
N VAL A 41 -0.14 7.54 -27.48
CA VAL A 41 -0.23 6.26 -28.17
C VAL A 41 -1.20 6.34 -29.36
N SER A 42 -0.89 5.61 -30.42
CA SER A 42 -1.75 5.48 -31.61
C SER A 42 -3.10 4.83 -31.28
N GLU A 43 -4.08 4.94 -32.18
CA GLU A 43 -5.38 4.25 -32.04
C GLU A 43 -5.24 2.74 -31.86
N THR A 44 -4.22 2.14 -32.48
CA THR A 44 -3.92 0.71 -32.40
C THR A 44 -3.23 0.26 -31.11
N GLN A 45 -2.68 1.20 -30.34
CA GLN A 45 -2.01 0.96 -29.05
C GLN A 45 -0.78 0.05 -29.05
N GLU A 46 -0.22 -0.28 -30.20
CA GLU A 46 0.96 -1.17 -30.31
C GLU A 46 2.30 -0.45 -30.11
N ASP A 47 2.29 0.89 -30.18
CA ASP A 47 3.48 1.75 -30.15
C ASP A 47 3.80 2.35 -28.77
N TRP A 48 3.08 1.96 -27.71
CA TRP A 48 3.25 2.52 -26.37
C TRP A 48 4.67 2.39 -25.80
N CYS A 49 5.39 1.31 -26.13
CA CYS A 49 6.78 1.12 -25.73
C CYS A 49 7.70 2.23 -26.27
N GLN A 50 7.40 2.75 -27.46
CA GLN A 50 8.19 3.81 -28.12
C GLN A 50 7.97 5.18 -27.46
N HIS A 51 6.78 5.41 -26.91
CA HIS A 51 6.41 6.66 -26.23
C HIS A 51 6.80 6.69 -24.74
N LEU A 52 7.16 5.55 -24.15
CA LEU A 52 7.52 5.46 -22.74
C LEU A 52 8.69 6.39 -22.33
N PRO A 53 9.80 6.50 -23.08
CA PRO A 53 10.85 7.46 -22.75
C PRO A 53 10.36 8.91 -22.72
N LEU A 54 9.48 9.29 -23.65
CA LEU A 54 8.89 10.63 -23.72
C LEU A 54 7.97 10.90 -22.53
N ALA A 55 7.10 9.95 -22.17
CA ALA A 55 6.23 10.03 -21.00
C ALA A 55 7.04 10.15 -19.69
N LEU A 56 8.12 9.38 -19.56
CA LEU A 56 9.02 9.47 -18.40
C LEU A 56 9.77 10.79 -18.35
N MET A 57 10.22 11.32 -19.50
CA MET A 57 10.87 12.62 -19.58
C MET A 57 9.91 13.73 -19.15
N ALA A 58 8.66 13.70 -19.62
CA ALA A 58 7.63 14.65 -19.20
C ALA A 58 7.36 14.55 -17.69
N PHE A 59 7.21 13.33 -17.16
CA PHE A 59 6.99 13.12 -15.72
C PHE A 59 8.16 13.65 -14.87
N ARG A 60 9.41 13.39 -15.26
CA ARG A 60 10.60 13.84 -14.51
C ARG A 60 10.75 15.36 -14.49
N ASN A 61 10.21 16.06 -15.48
CA ASN A 61 10.28 17.51 -15.62
C ASN A 61 9.02 18.24 -15.16
N ALA A 62 7.93 17.51 -14.93
CA ALA A 62 6.71 18.10 -14.41
C ALA A 62 6.91 18.55 -12.96
N TYR A 63 6.35 19.71 -12.62
CA TYR A 63 6.33 20.20 -11.26
C TYR A 63 5.41 19.35 -10.38
N HIS A 64 5.92 18.84 -9.26
CA HIS A 64 5.15 18.02 -8.34
C HIS A 64 4.72 18.80 -7.10
N ARG A 65 3.41 19.05 -6.95
CA ARG A 65 2.85 19.86 -5.86
C ARG A 65 3.28 19.43 -4.46
N THR A 66 3.37 18.13 -4.18
CA THR A 66 3.70 17.63 -2.83
C THR A 66 5.15 17.89 -2.43
N VAL A 67 6.08 17.88 -3.39
CA VAL A 67 7.51 18.17 -3.14
C VAL A 67 7.88 19.60 -3.51
N GLU A 68 6.97 20.32 -4.17
CA GLU A 68 7.12 21.68 -4.68
C GLU A 68 8.33 21.86 -5.62
N GLU A 69 8.72 20.79 -6.32
CA GLU A 69 9.89 20.75 -7.21
C GLU A 69 9.71 19.70 -8.32
N THR A 70 10.63 19.68 -9.29
CA THR A 70 10.66 18.63 -10.33
C THR A 70 11.48 17.41 -9.89
N PRO A 71 11.05 16.17 -10.22
CA PRO A 71 11.82 14.97 -9.89
C PRO A 71 13.26 14.96 -10.45
N ALA A 72 13.47 15.50 -11.65
CA ALA A 72 14.80 15.61 -12.26
C ALA A 72 15.70 16.54 -11.45
N PHE A 73 15.19 17.70 -11.03
CA PHE A 73 15.95 18.64 -10.21
C PHE A 73 16.30 18.03 -8.85
N LEU A 74 15.39 17.31 -8.21
CA LEU A 74 15.67 16.65 -6.91
C LEU A 74 16.76 15.57 -7.00
N LEU A 75 16.90 14.91 -8.15
CA LEU A 75 17.91 13.88 -8.35
C LEU A 75 19.27 14.46 -8.75
N TYR A 76 19.28 15.43 -9.66
CA TYR A 76 20.50 15.94 -10.28
C TYR A 76 20.95 17.30 -9.76
N GLY A 77 20.11 17.96 -8.95
CA GLY A 77 20.30 19.33 -8.48
C GLY A 77 20.22 20.37 -9.60
N ARG A 78 19.77 20.01 -10.80
CA ARG A 78 19.69 20.91 -11.97
C ARG A 78 18.56 20.49 -12.89
N ASP A 79 18.01 21.45 -13.62
CA ASP A 79 17.05 21.15 -14.68
C ASP A 79 17.78 20.51 -15.86
N PRO A 80 17.23 19.43 -16.44
CA PRO A 80 17.76 18.88 -17.67
C PRO A 80 17.51 19.86 -18.82
N VAL A 81 18.37 19.79 -19.83
CA VAL A 81 18.21 20.58 -21.05
C VAL A 81 17.14 19.92 -21.91
N MET A 82 16.06 20.65 -22.18
CA MET A 82 14.94 20.20 -23.00
C MET A 82 15.08 20.72 -24.44
N PRO A 83 14.43 20.09 -25.44
CA PRO A 83 14.47 20.58 -26.82
C PRO A 83 13.94 22.00 -27.04
N TYR A 84 13.15 22.54 -26.11
CA TYR A 84 12.64 23.93 -26.13
C TYR A 84 13.66 24.94 -25.58
N ASP A 85 14.41 24.58 -24.54
CA ASP A 85 15.77 25.13 -24.34
C ASP A 85 16.57 24.77 -25.62
N LEU A 86 17.82 25.08 -25.90
CA LEU A 86 18.38 24.94 -27.27
C LEU A 86 17.71 25.83 -28.36
N ILE A 87 16.39 25.81 -28.56
CA ILE A 87 15.68 26.62 -29.58
C ILE A 87 15.48 28.06 -29.09
N PHE A 88 15.00 28.23 -27.85
CA PHE A 88 14.58 29.54 -27.31
C PHE A 88 15.53 30.09 -26.22
N SER A 89 16.64 29.40 -26.00
CA SER A 89 17.53 29.58 -24.86
C SER A 89 18.71 30.47 -25.22
N ASP A 90 18.98 31.55 -24.47
CA ASP A 90 20.28 32.22 -24.56
C ASP A 90 21.40 31.23 -24.18
N PRO A 91 22.56 31.24 -24.87
CA PRO A 91 23.62 30.26 -24.66
C PRO A 91 24.41 30.54 -23.38
N VAL A 92 23.81 30.38 -22.19
CA VAL A 92 24.56 30.38 -20.93
C VAL A 92 23.94 29.44 -19.90
N ARG A 93 24.46 28.22 -19.83
CA ARG A 93 24.70 27.54 -18.55
C ARG A 93 26.14 27.00 -18.57
N THR A 94 27.10 27.88 -18.32
CA THR A 94 28.51 27.50 -18.22
C THR A 94 28.72 26.71 -16.93
N TYR A 95 28.61 25.39 -17.02
CA TYR A 95 29.03 24.49 -15.96
C TYR A 95 30.55 24.34 -16.05
N SER A 96 31.30 25.27 -15.46
CA SER A 96 32.75 25.08 -15.36
C SER A 96 33.03 23.95 -14.36
N ASP A 97 33.92 23.01 -14.69
CA ASP A 97 34.46 21.98 -13.78
C ASP A 97 35.39 22.59 -12.71
N THR A 98 35.04 23.76 -12.18
CA THR A 98 35.76 24.36 -11.07
C THR A 98 35.35 23.68 -9.75
N PRO A 99 36.27 23.52 -8.79
CA PRO A 99 35.96 23.02 -7.45
C PRO A 99 34.81 23.76 -6.75
N SER A 100 34.57 25.02 -7.14
CA SER A 100 33.44 25.84 -6.67
C SER A 100 32.08 25.28 -7.09
N TYR A 101 31.94 24.76 -8.32
CA TYR A 101 30.67 24.23 -8.82
C TYR A 101 30.21 22.99 -8.03
N ALA A 102 31.13 22.05 -7.77
CA ALA A 102 30.82 20.86 -7.00
C ALA A 102 30.30 21.22 -5.59
N HIS A 103 30.97 22.17 -4.92
CA HIS A 103 30.54 22.66 -3.61
C HIS A 103 29.16 23.33 -3.67
N GLN A 104 28.91 24.18 -4.66
CA GLN A 104 27.60 24.81 -4.87
C GLN A 104 26.49 23.78 -5.15
N LEU A 105 26.78 22.76 -5.94
CA LEU A 105 25.83 21.69 -6.25
C LEU A 105 25.45 20.90 -4.99
N VAL A 106 26.44 20.53 -4.17
CA VAL A 106 26.20 19.84 -2.89
C VAL A 106 25.35 20.69 -1.96
N ASN A 107 25.71 21.97 -1.80
CA ASN A 107 24.95 22.89 -0.94
C ASN A 107 23.50 23.04 -1.43
N ARG A 108 23.31 23.20 -2.75
CA ARG A 108 21.97 23.27 -3.34
C ARG A 108 21.16 22.01 -3.08
N LEU A 109 21.73 20.83 -3.31
CA LEU A 109 21.06 19.54 -3.05
C LEU A 109 20.67 19.37 -1.57
N GLN A 110 21.54 19.79 -0.65
CA GLN A 110 21.27 19.74 0.79
C GLN A 110 20.14 20.70 1.19
N SER A 111 20.16 21.93 0.69
CA SER A 111 19.10 22.92 0.94
C SER A 111 17.77 22.45 0.36
N THR A 112 17.75 21.95 -0.88
CA THR A 112 16.53 21.47 -1.54
C THR A 112 15.97 20.25 -0.83
N TYR A 113 16.82 19.31 -0.40
CA TYR A 113 16.37 18.15 0.37
C TYR A 113 15.72 18.56 1.70
N THR A 114 16.29 19.55 2.38
CA THR A 114 15.72 20.08 3.62
C THR A 114 14.34 20.71 3.39
N LEU A 115 14.17 21.48 2.32
CA LEU A 115 12.89 22.07 1.93
C LEU A 115 11.85 21.00 1.61
N VAL A 116 12.20 20.03 0.75
CA VAL A 116 11.31 18.93 0.36
C VAL A 116 10.90 18.10 1.58
N LYS A 117 11.82 17.82 2.49
CA LYS A 117 11.50 17.12 3.73
C LYS A 117 10.42 17.87 4.53
N ASN A 118 10.58 19.18 4.72
CA ASN A 118 9.59 19.99 5.43
C ASN A 118 8.23 20.00 4.72
N ASN A 119 8.22 20.05 3.39
CA ASN A 119 7.00 20.02 2.59
C ASN A 119 6.28 18.65 2.69
N LEU A 120 7.04 17.56 2.68
CA LEU A 120 6.51 16.22 2.88
C LEU A 120 5.92 16.03 4.27
N GLU A 121 6.57 16.57 5.31
CA GLU A 121 6.07 16.54 6.69
C GLU A 121 4.75 17.32 6.82
N LYS A 122 4.69 18.55 6.29
CA LYS A 122 3.45 19.34 6.25
C LYS A 122 2.32 18.61 5.53
N SER A 123 2.60 18.04 4.36
CA SER A 123 1.62 17.28 3.60
C SER A 123 1.13 16.04 4.38
N ALA A 124 2.02 15.36 5.09
CA ALA A 124 1.65 14.23 5.96
C ALA A 124 0.72 14.67 7.10
N ASP A 125 1.02 15.79 7.75
CA ASP A 125 0.19 16.35 8.83
C ASP A 125 -1.20 16.75 8.33
N GLU A 126 -1.27 17.39 7.16
CA GLU A 126 -2.54 17.74 6.52
C GLU A 126 -3.37 16.50 6.19
N ILE A 127 -2.74 15.46 5.64
CA ILE A 127 -3.40 14.20 5.36
C ILE A 127 -3.93 13.60 6.67
N GLN A 128 -3.15 13.62 7.75
CA GLN A 128 -3.54 13.09 9.05
C GLN A 128 -4.76 13.82 9.64
N LYS A 129 -4.79 15.15 9.55
CA LYS A 129 -5.93 15.98 10.02
C LYS A 129 -7.24 15.61 9.31
N HIS A 130 -7.17 15.23 8.04
CA HIS A 130 -8.34 14.85 7.24
C HIS A 130 -8.66 13.34 7.29
N GLN A 131 -7.93 12.54 8.07
CA GLN A 131 -8.23 11.12 8.22
C GLN A 131 -9.54 10.92 8.96
N LYS A 132 -10.51 10.30 8.28
CA LYS A 132 -11.75 9.86 8.92
C LYS A 132 -11.46 8.69 9.85
N PRO A 133 -12.02 8.66 11.08
CA PRO A 133 -11.86 7.52 11.96
C PRO A 133 -12.45 6.27 11.32
N PHE A 134 -11.91 5.10 11.67
CA PHE A 134 -12.48 3.84 11.21
C PHE A 134 -13.92 3.69 11.72
N PRO A 135 -14.83 3.14 10.90
CA PRO A 135 -16.19 2.83 11.36
C PRO A 135 -16.13 1.86 12.54
N LYS A 136 -17.04 2.00 13.50
CA LYS A 136 -17.11 1.13 14.71
C LYS A 136 -17.15 -0.36 14.37
N SER A 137 -17.71 -0.72 13.21
CA SER A 137 -17.74 -2.10 12.70
C SER A 137 -16.36 -2.73 12.46
N LYS A 138 -15.28 -1.93 12.45
CA LYS A 138 -13.89 -2.38 12.31
C LYS A 138 -13.09 -2.33 13.62
N GLN A 139 -13.73 -2.14 14.77
CA GLN A 139 -13.09 -2.33 16.08
C GLN A 139 -12.87 -3.83 16.33
N ILE A 140 -11.70 -4.30 15.90
CA ILE A 140 -11.26 -5.68 16.00
C ILE A 140 -10.20 -5.75 17.10
N CYS A 141 -10.44 -6.60 18.09
CA CYS A 141 -9.49 -6.86 19.17
C CYS A 141 -8.88 -8.25 19.03
N VAL A 142 -7.75 -8.47 19.71
CA VAL A 142 -7.17 -9.81 19.86
C VAL A 142 -8.21 -10.76 20.47
N GLY A 143 -8.27 -11.98 19.94
CA GLY A 143 -9.22 -13.02 20.35
C GLY A 143 -10.54 -13.03 19.57
N ASN A 144 -10.89 -11.95 18.86
CA ASN A 144 -12.12 -11.91 18.06
C ASN A 144 -12.08 -12.88 16.87
N LEU A 145 -13.26 -13.41 16.53
CA LEU A 145 -13.48 -14.18 15.30
C LEU A 145 -13.72 -13.24 14.12
N VAL A 146 -13.00 -13.50 13.02
CA VAL A 146 -13.02 -12.68 11.81
C VAL A 146 -13.07 -13.56 10.57
N TYR A 147 -13.78 -13.09 9.54
CA TYR A 147 -13.62 -13.58 8.18
C TYR A 147 -12.54 -12.78 7.46
N LEU A 148 -11.77 -13.46 6.60
CA LEU A 148 -10.80 -12.85 5.71
C LEU A 148 -11.41 -12.66 4.33
N HIS A 149 -11.48 -11.41 3.89
CA HIS A 149 -11.87 -11.06 2.54
C HIS A 149 -10.71 -11.29 1.55
N THR A 150 -10.91 -12.20 0.60
CA THR A 150 -9.96 -12.53 -0.45
C THR A 150 -10.67 -12.42 -1.80
N PRO A 151 -10.41 -11.36 -2.60
CA PRO A 151 -11.10 -11.11 -3.86
C PRO A 151 -10.61 -11.99 -5.02
N LYS A 152 -10.01 -13.16 -4.74
CA LYS A 152 -9.55 -14.10 -5.77
C LYS A 152 -10.75 -14.82 -6.37
N ILE A 153 -11.00 -14.58 -7.66
CA ILE A 153 -11.99 -15.32 -8.43
C ILE A 153 -11.28 -16.51 -9.08
N LYS A 154 -11.83 -17.72 -8.92
CA LYS A 154 -11.30 -18.91 -9.61
C LYS A 154 -11.58 -18.78 -11.10
N LEU A 155 -10.64 -19.26 -11.92
CA LEU A 155 -10.82 -19.30 -13.38
C LEU A 155 -12.13 -20.05 -13.71
N HIS A 156 -12.91 -19.52 -14.66
CA HIS A 156 -14.23 -20.04 -15.06
C HIS A 156 -15.35 -19.96 -13.99
N THR A 157 -15.20 -19.17 -12.93
CA THR A 157 -16.27 -18.92 -11.95
C THR A 157 -16.83 -17.50 -12.09
N SER A 158 -18.15 -17.35 -11.94
CA SER A 158 -18.78 -16.01 -11.92
C SER A 158 -18.42 -15.23 -10.66
N LYS A 159 -18.01 -13.98 -10.83
CA LYS A 159 -17.77 -13.02 -9.73
C LYS A 159 -18.98 -12.89 -8.80
N LYS A 160 -20.21 -13.00 -9.35
CA LYS A 160 -21.46 -12.82 -8.59
C LYS A 160 -21.70 -13.94 -7.56
N LEU A 161 -21.25 -15.16 -7.84
CA LEU A 161 -21.46 -16.33 -6.98
C LEU A 161 -20.21 -16.74 -6.19
N ALA A 162 -19.11 -16.00 -6.34
CA ALA A 162 -17.85 -16.33 -5.67
C ALA A 162 -17.91 -16.01 -4.16
N LYS A 163 -17.57 -16.99 -3.33
CA LYS A 163 -17.38 -16.79 -1.88
C LYS A 163 -16.08 -16.05 -1.63
N GLN A 164 -16.17 -14.74 -1.43
CA GLN A 164 -14.99 -13.86 -1.23
C GLN A 164 -14.50 -13.86 0.22
N ASN A 165 -15.34 -14.22 1.19
CA ASN A 165 -14.96 -14.29 2.60
C ASN A 165 -14.59 -15.72 2.97
N GLN A 166 -13.38 -15.91 3.48
CA GLN A 166 -12.82 -17.18 3.93
C GLN A 166 -12.73 -17.21 5.46
N GLY A 167 -12.72 -18.41 6.03
CA GLY A 167 -12.63 -18.62 7.48
C GLY A 167 -13.91 -19.21 8.06
N PRO A 168 -13.97 -19.34 9.40
CA PRO A 168 -13.52 -18.33 10.36
C PRO A 168 -12.03 -18.38 10.77
N PHE A 169 -11.47 -17.22 11.08
CA PHE A 169 -10.14 -17.02 11.65
C PHE A 169 -10.24 -16.36 13.03
N ARG A 170 -9.23 -16.54 13.88
CA ARG A 170 -9.09 -15.84 15.16
C ARG A 170 -7.93 -14.85 15.09
N VAL A 171 -8.13 -13.65 15.64
CA VAL A 171 -7.06 -12.65 15.77
C VAL A 171 -6.13 -13.06 16.90
N VAL A 172 -4.84 -13.25 16.58
CA VAL A 172 -3.82 -13.67 17.56
C VAL A 172 -3.04 -12.46 18.07
N LYS A 173 -2.71 -11.53 17.19
CA LYS A 173 -1.88 -10.37 17.54
C LYS A 173 -2.28 -9.15 16.71
N GLN A 174 -2.15 -7.98 17.33
CA GLN A 174 -2.22 -6.70 16.64
C GLN A 174 -0.80 -6.15 16.49
N ASN A 175 -0.30 -6.07 15.26
CA ASN A 175 1.05 -5.57 14.96
C ASN A 175 1.07 -4.04 14.83
N SER A 176 -0.03 -3.46 14.34
CA SER A 176 -0.24 -2.01 14.27
C SER A 176 -1.74 -1.69 14.30
N LEU A 177 -2.12 -0.41 14.24
CA LEU A 177 -3.53 0.00 14.17
C LEU A 177 -4.29 -0.61 12.97
N VAL A 178 -3.58 -0.94 11.89
CA VAL A 178 -4.17 -1.44 10.64
C VAL A 178 -3.67 -2.83 10.24
N SER A 179 -2.73 -3.41 10.98
CA SER A 179 -2.12 -4.71 10.67
C SER A 179 -2.36 -5.71 11.79
N PHE A 180 -3.00 -6.82 11.45
CA PHE A 180 -3.36 -7.88 12.38
C PHE A 180 -2.82 -9.23 11.91
N GLU A 181 -2.40 -10.05 12.86
CA GLU A 181 -2.04 -11.44 12.65
C GLU A 181 -3.26 -12.31 12.97
N ILE A 182 -3.68 -13.11 12.00
CA ILE A 182 -4.83 -14.02 12.12
C ILE A 182 -4.39 -15.46 11.96
N GLN A 183 -5.10 -16.36 12.64
CA GLN A 183 -4.86 -17.80 12.63
C GLN A 183 -6.16 -18.52 12.30
N HIS A 184 -6.09 -19.53 11.43
CA HIS A 184 -7.27 -20.33 11.08
C HIS A 184 -7.68 -21.24 12.26
N ILE A 185 -8.97 -21.33 12.58
CA ILE A 185 -9.43 -22.10 13.75
C ILE A 185 -9.08 -23.58 13.63
N ASN A 186 -9.32 -24.17 12.45
CA ASN A 186 -9.10 -25.60 12.24
C ASN A 186 -7.65 -25.93 11.85
N GLN A 187 -6.80 -24.93 11.62
CA GLN A 187 -5.44 -25.10 11.10
C GLN A 187 -4.49 -24.11 11.79
N PRO A 188 -3.97 -24.45 12.98
CA PRO A 188 -3.18 -23.53 13.77
C PRO A 188 -1.83 -23.15 13.12
N SER A 189 -1.33 -23.92 12.15
CA SER A 189 -0.14 -23.58 11.37
C SER A 189 -0.37 -22.44 10.37
N ASN A 190 -1.63 -22.19 9.96
CA ASN A 190 -1.98 -21.17 8.98
C ASN A 190 -2.12 -19.81 9.67
N LYS A 191 -0.99 -19.12 9.80
CA LYS A 191 -0.91 -17.74 10.29
C LYS A 191 -0.60 -16.79 9.14
N GLN A 192 -1.26 -15.64 9.13
CA GLN A 192 -1.01 -14.60 8.14
C GLN A 192 -1.22 -13.21 8.71
N THR A 193 -0.41 -12.26 8.25
CA THR A 193 -0.55 -10.84 8.58
C THR A 193 -1.35 -10.14 7.49
N VAL A 194 -2.44 -9.48 7.88
CA VAL A 194 -3.40 -8.88 6.97
C VAL A 194 -3.81 -7.48 7.42
N HIS A 195 -4.22 -6.67 6.44
CA HIS A 195 -4.72 -5.34 6.68
C HIS A 195 -6.16 -5.37 7.23
N VAL A 196 -6.51 -4.45 8.13
CA VAL A 196 -7.84 -4.34 8.76
C VAL A 196 -8.98 -4.23 7.74
N ASN A 197 -8.74 -3.61 6.58
CA ASN A 197 -9.73 -3.49 5.51
C ASN A 197 -10.16 -4.84 4.91
N ARG A 198 -9.38 -5.90 5.13
CA ARG A 198 -9.69 -7.26 4.67
C ARG A 198 -10.33 -8.12 5.74
N LEU A 199 -10.52 -7.59 6.95
CA LEU A 199 -11.14 -8.31 8.04
C LEU A 199 -12.59 -7.90 8.21
N VAL A 200 -13.45 -8.90 8.37
CA VAL A 200 -14.87 -8.71 8.70
C VAL A 200 -15.13 -9.41 10.02
N LYS A 201 -15.53 -8.65 11.05
CA LYS A 201 -15.84 -9.20 12.36
C LYS A 201 -17.04 -10.15 12.24
N VAL A 202 -16.90 -11.36 12.78
CA VAL A 202 -18.02 -12.29 12.89
C VAL A 202 -18.94 -11.77 14.00
N VAL A 203 -20.22 -11.57 13.67
CA VAL A 203 -21.25 -11.29 14.67
C VAL A 203 -21.77 -12.64 15.13
N GLU A 204 -21.48 -13.02 16.37
CA GLU A 204 -22.08 -14.18 17.00
C GLU A 204 -23.60 -14.00 17.02
N ARG A 205 -24.34 -14.96 16.44
CA ARG A 205 -25.80 -14.96 16.51
C ARG A 205 -26.19 -15.59 17.85
N GLU A 206 -27.14 -14.98 18.56
CA GLU A 206 -27.60 -15.43 19.89
C GLU A 206 -28.02 -16.91 19.96
N ARG A 207 -28.32 -17.54 18.81
CA ARG A 207 -28.61 -18.98 18.70
C ARG A 207 -27.48 -19.91 19.17
N GLU A 208 -26.21 -19.46 19.17
CA GLU A 208 -25.10 -20.26 19.73
C GLU A 208 -25.04 -20.18 21.26
N LYS A 209 -25.43 -19.05 21.86
CA LYS A 209 -25.62 -18.95 23.33
C LYS A 209 -26.73 -19.86 23.81
N GLU A 210 -27.83 -19.97 23.06
CA GLU A 210 -28.91 -20.91 23.38
C GLU A 210 -28.46 -22.37 23.26
N ARG A 211 -27.62 -22.71 22.27
CA ARG A 211 -27.06 -24.06 22.14
C ARG A 211 -26.08 -24.42 23.25
N GLU A 212 -25.20 -23.50 23.66
CA GLU A 212 -24.33 -23.73 24.82
C GLU A 212 -25.12 -23.82 26.14
N LEU A 213 -26.17 -23.00 26.33
CA LEU A 213 -27.07 -23.14 27.48
C LEU A 213 -27.84 -24.47 27.48
N VAL A 214 -28.35 -24.92 26.32
CA VAL A 214 -29.08 -26.18 26.22
C VAL A 214 -28.15 -27.38 26.47
N VAL A 215 -26.90 -27.31 26.01
CA VAL A 215 -25.90 -28.35 26.31
C VAL A 215 -25.56 -28.36 27.81
N ASP A 216 -25.33 -27.19 28.44
CA ASP A 216 -25.00 -27.09 29.88
C ASP A 216 -26.16 -27.57 30.79
N VAL A 217 -27.41 -27.25 30.43
CA VAL A 217 -28.62 -27.74 31.13
C VAL A 217 -28.80 -29.24 30.93
N SER A 218 -28.53 -29.77 29.73
CA SER A 218 -28.63 -31.21 29.47
C SER A 218 -27.54 -32.02 30.19
N SER A 219 -26.32 -31.48 30.33
CA SER A 219 -25.26 -32.11 31.15
C SER A 219 -25.58 -32.08 32.64
N LYS A 220 -26.18 -31.00 33.15
CA LYS A 220 -26.63 -30.91 34.55
C LYS A 220 -27.80 -31.86 34.83
N LEU A 221 -28.78 -32.00 33.93
CA LEU A 221 -29.88 -32.96 34.10
C LEU A 221 -29.41 -34.42 34.08
N ASN A 222 -28.39 -34.77 33.28
CA ASN A 222 -27.80 -36.10 33.30
C ASN A 222 -27.01 -36.39 34.58
N PHE A 223 -26.42 -35.36 35.22
CA PHE A 223 -25.75 -35.51 36.50
C PHE A 223 -26.74 -35.85 37.64
N TYR A 224 -27.94 -35.26 37.63
CA TYR A 224 -28.99 -35.56 38.62
C TYR A 224 -29.70 -36.90 38.41
N LYS A 225 -29.66 -37.50 37.20
CA LYS A 225 -30.22 -38.84 36.96
C LYS A 225 -29.31 -39.99 37.39
N ILE A 226 -28.00 -39.75 37.53
CA ILE A 226 -27.02 -40.77 37.94
C ILE A 226 -26.88 -40.82 39.48
N ALA A 227 -27.26 -39.76 40.19
CA ALA A 227 -27.17 -39.69 41.66
C ALA A 227 -28.36 -40.29 42.43
N PHE A 228 -29.31 -40.95 41.75
CA PHE A 228 -30.53 -41.52 42.35
C PHE A 228 -30.77 -43.01 42.02
N LEU A 229 -29.72 -43.73 41.61
CA LEU A 229 -29.67 -45.19 41.55
C LEU A 229 -28.55 -45.68 42.47
#